data_AF-A0A1M2VRP8-F1
#
_entry.id   AF-A0A1M2VRP8-F1
#
_cell.length_a   1.000
_cell.length_b   1.000
_cell.length_c   1.000
_cell.angle_alpha   90.00
_cell.angle_beta   90.00
_cell.angle_gamma   90.00
#
_symmetry.space_group_name_H-M   'P 1'
#
loop_
_entity.id
_entity.type
_entity.pdbx_description
1 polymer ?
#
loop_
_entity_poly.entity_id
_entity_poly.type
_entity_poly.pdbx_seq_one_letter_code
_entity_poly.pdbx_strand_id
1 'polypeptide(L)'
;MHSAGYNPHIGLYALSVLSFLLVSGPADQAAAWAALSGDKKAAIKSEYNAAGVSVIVSAFGATDAPTSGGADPVATANTMAQFVLDNQLDGIDVDYEDLTAMNARDGGAEAWLVSFTRTLREKLPKGHYLLTHAPVAPWFSPVFNTTGAYLTVHQNAGNLIDWYNVQFYNQGDDMYTTCDGLLTTAGGFWPGSALLEIAQAGVPLSKLVIGKYAAVGGGASGFMDPYALGECVAQARELGWGAGIMAWEYPDADSEWIKAARGSAFPL
;
A
#
# COMPACT_ATOMS: atom_id res chain seq x y z
N MET A 1 10.76 12.22 -6.41
CA MET A 1 11.18 11.49 -7.62
C MET A 1 11.80 10.16 -7.21
N HIS A 2 11.14 9.09 -7.71
CA HIS A 2 11.43 7.65 -7.68
C HIS A 2 11.13 6.86 -6.39
N SER A 3 10.34 5.79 -6.54
CA SER A 3 10.26 4.57 -5.74
C SER A 3 9.80 3.47 -6.71
N ALA A 4 10.61 2.42 -6.91
CA ALA A 4 10.42 1.42 -7.95
C ALA A 4 10.57 -0.01 -7.39
N GLY A 5 9.60 -0.87 -7.66
CA GLY A 5 9.64 -2.32 -7.43
C GLY A 5 9.47 -3.09 -8.75
N TYR A 6 10.05 -4.31 -8.86
CA TYR A 6 10.00 -5.14 -10.09
C TYR A 6 9.34 -6.49 -9.82
N ASN A 7 8.57 -6.99 -10.78
CA ASN A 7 8.09 -8.36 -10.85
C ASN A 7 8.27 -8.88 -12.29
N PRO A 8 8.80 -10.09 -12.54
CA PRO A 8 8.94 -10.62 -13.90
C PRO A 8 7.64 -11.23 -14.48
N HIS A 9 6.55 -11.33 -13.70
CA HIS A 9 5.25 -11.83 -14.18
C HIS A 9 4.18 -10.73 -14.35
N ILE A 10 4.51 -9.51 -13.93
CA ILE A 10 3.68 -8.31 -13.96
C ILE A 10 4.67 -7.20 -14.31
N GLY A 11 4.60 -6.56 -15.48
CA GLY A 11 5.62 -5.58 -15.91
C GLY A 11 6.00 -4.57 -14.81
N LEU A 12 7.21 -4.01 -14.88
CA LEU A 12 7.69 -2.96 -13.96
C LEU A 12 6.65 -1.85 -13.77
N TYR A 13 6.13 -1.69 -12.55
CA TYR A 13 5.32 -0.53 -12.16
C TYR A 13 6.09 0.26 -11.11
N ALA A 14 6.53 1.46 -11.47
CA ALA A 14 6.95 2.46 -10.50
C ALA A 14 5.74 3.35 -10.17
N LEU A 15 5.56 3.68 -8.90
CA LEU A 15 4.44 4.51 -8.46
C LEU A 15 4.94 5.73 -7.72
N SER A 16 4.31 6.87 -8.01
CA SER A 16 4.33 8.06 -7.17
C SER A 16 2.96 8.19 -6.53
N VAL A 17 2.90 8.01 -5.22
CA VAL A 17 1.65 8.04 -4.45
C VAL A 17 1.56 9.39 -3.73
N LEU A 18 0.54 10.18 -4.08
CA LEU A 18 0.30 11.50 -3.50
C LEU A 18 -0.47 11.34 -2.17
N SER A 19 0.17 11.63 -1.05
CA SER A 19 -0.47 11.79 0.25
C SER A 19 -1.25 13.12 0.30
N PHE A 20 -2.45 13.26 0.84
CA PHE A 20 -3.47 12.25 1.07
C PHE A 20 -4.82 12.81 0.61
N LEU A 21 -5.77 11.93 0.29
CA LEU A 21 -7.17 12.27 0.06
C LEU A 21 -7.99 11.79 1.26
N LEU A 22 -8.30 12.71 2.16
CA LEU A 22 -9.07 12.44 3.38
C LEU A 22 -10.58 12.50 3.09
N VAL A 23 -11.40 12.01 4.01
CA VAL A 23 -12.86 12.20 3.98
C VAL A 23 -13.23 13.69 3.91
N SER A 24 -12.43 14.56 4.54
CA SER A 24 -12.61 16.01 4.55
C SER A 24 -12.15 16.71 3.26
N GLY A 25 -11.44 16.01 2.36
CA GLY A 25 -10.89 16.54 1.11
C GLY A 25 -9.40 16.28 0.93
N PRO A 26 -8.79 16.79 -0.15
CA PRO A 26 -7.37 16.62 -0.39
C PRO A 26 -6.51 17.37 0.63
N ALA A 27 -5.46 16.72 1.10
CA ALA A 27 -4.42 17.24 1.99
C ALA A 27 -3.03 17.07 1.34
N ASP A 28 -2.03 17.72 1.91
CA ASP A 28 -0.61 17.58 1.56
C ASP A 28 -0.31 17.60 0.04
N GLN A 29 0.34 16.57 -0.49
CA GLN A 29 0.69 16.43 -1.91
C GLN A 29 -0.56 16.33 -2.81
N ALA A 30 -1.65 15.72 -2.34
CA ALA A 30 -2.90 15.65 -3.10
C ALA A 30 -3.54 17.05 -3.23
N ALA A 31 -3.47 17.87 -2.19
CA ALA A 31 -3.91 19.27 -2.23
C ALA A 31 -3.03 20.11 -3.17
N ALA A 32 -1.71 19.94 -3.06
CA ALA A 32 -0.75 20.60 -3.94
C ALA A 32 -0.98 20.22 -5.42
N TRP A 33 -1.22 18.94 -5.70
CA TRP A 33 -1.57 18.46 -7.03
C TRP A 33 -2.88 19.05 -7.52
N ALA A 34 -3.93 19.03 -6.69
CA ALA A 34 -5.24 19.56 -7.05
C ALA A 34 -5.19 21.05 -7.45
N ALA A 35 -4.32 21.84 -6.81
CA ALA A 35 -4.11 23.25 -7.10
C ALA A 35 -3.42 23.54 -8.45
N LEU A 36 -2.79 22.55 -9.09
CA LEU A 36 -2.17 22.71 -10.41
C LEU A 36 -3.23 22.91 -11.50
N SER A 37 -2.88 23.66 -12.54
CA SER A 37 -3.70 23.75 -13.75
C SER A 37 -3.77 22.40 -14.48
N GLY A 38 -4.83 22.20 -15.27
CA GLY A 38 -5.01 20.99 -16.08
C GLY A 38 -3.80 20.71 -16.98
N ASP A 39 -3.23 21.74 -17.62
CA ASP A 39 -2.05 21.60 -18.49
C ASP A 39 -0.80 21.19 -17.72
N LYS A 40 -0.62 21.71 -16.49
CA LYS A 40 0.53 21.35 -15.67
C LYS A 40 0.45 19.91 -15.17
N LYS A 41 -0.76 19.46 -14.77
CA LYS A 41 -1.03 18.05 -14.44
C LYS A 41 -0.72 17.15 -15.63
N ALA A 42 -1.24 17.48 -16.82
CA ALA A 42 -1.01 16.73 -18.04
C ALA A 42 0.47 16.64 -18.42
N ALA A 43 1.22 17.74 -18.30
CA ALA A 43 2.65 17.78 -18.58
C ALA A 43 3.46 16.88 -17.63
N ILE A 44 3.21 16.96 -16.31
CA ILE A 44 3.89 16.13 -15.32
C ILE A 44 3.55 14.65 -15.55
N LYS A 45 2.27 14.34 -15.80
CA LYS A 45 1.85 12.98 -16.11
C LYS A 45 2.49 12.41 -17.37
N SER A 46 2.61 13.21 -18.41
CA SER A 46 3.29 12.78 -19.64
C SER A 46 4.74 12.41 -19.36
N GLU A 47 5.45 13.24 -18.57
CA GLU A 47 6.83 12.97 -18.16
C GLU A 47 6.96 11.69 -17.32
N TYR A 48 6.09 11.51 -16.33
CA TYR A 48 6.10 10.34 -15.46
C TYR A 48 5.74 9.06 -16.23
N ASN A 49 4.68 9.09 -17.05
CA ASN A 49 4.28 7.94 -17.86
C ASN A 49 5.33 7.58 -18.91
N ALA A 50 6.02 8.57 -19.50
CA ALA A 50 7.15 8.31 -20.41
C ALA A 50 8.33 7.63 -19.70
N ALA A 51 8.48 7.85 -18.38
CA ALA A 51 9.43 7.14 -17.52
C ALA A 51 8.88 5.82 -16.94
N GLY A 52 7.67 5.41 -17.31
CA GLY A 52 7.02 4.20 -16.77
C GLY A 52 6.53 4.33 -15.33
N VAL A 53 6.34 5.56 -14.84
CA VAL A 53 5.86 5.85 -13.48
C VAL A 53 4.39 6.28 -13.52
N SER A 54 3.52 5.60 -12.78
CA SER A 54 2.14 6.04 -12.58
C SER A 54 2.04 7.03 -11.42
N VAL A 55 1.18 8.04 -11.55
CA VAL A 55 0.89 9.00 -10.49
C VAL A 55 -0.51 8.73 -9.93
N ILE A 56 -0.58 8.28 -8.69
CA ILE A 56 -1.83 7.94 -8.00
C ILE A 56 -1.99 8.76 -6.72
N VAL A 57 -3.17 8.76 -6.11
CA VAL A 57 -3.43 9.40 -4.80
C VAL A 57 -3.63 8.34 -3.72
N SER A 58 -3.13 8.58 -2.50
CA SER A 58 -3.46 7.74 -1.34
C SER A 58 -4.67 8.30 -0.62
N ALA A 59 -5.70 7.48 -0.43
CA ALA A 59 -6.86 7.79 0.39
C ALA A 59 -6.56 7.52 1.87
N PHE A 60 -7.02 8.42 2.74
CA PHE A 60 -6.92 8.34 4.20
C PHE A 60 -5.50 8.55 4.75
N GLY A 61 -4.85 7.52 5.28
CA GLY A 61 -3.66 7.61 6.11
C GLY A 61 -3.98 7.71 7.61
N ALA A 62 -2.93 7.71 8.43
CA ALA A 62 -2.99 7.55 9.89
C ALA A 62 -3.89 8.56 10.64
N THR A 63 -4.25 9.70 10.04
CA THR A 63 -5.05 10.76 10.68
C THR A 63 -6.53 10.73 10.31
N ASP A 64 -6.97 9.75 9.53
CA ASP A 64 -8.36 9.63 9.09
C ASP A 64 -8.95 8.26 9.47
N ALA A 65 -10.19 8.29 9.96
CA ALA A 65 -10.86 7.12 10.54
C ALA A 65 -12.27 7.00 9.95
N PRO A 66 -12.40 6.62 8.66
CA PRO A 66 -13.66 6.75 7.93
C PRO A 66 -14.78 5.88 8.49
N THR A 67 -14.48 4.69 9.02
CA THR A 67 -15.53 3.79 9.54
C THR A 67 -16.00 4.25 10.92
N SER A 68 -15.08 4.52 11.83
CA SER A 68 -15.34 5.04 13.18
C SER A 68 -15.97 6.43 13.13
N GLY A 69 -15.62 7.24 12.13
CA GLY A 69 -16.22 8.54 11.85
C GLY A 69 -17.61 8.48 11.22
N GLY A 70 -18.11 7.29 10.87
CA GLY A 70 -19.44 7.09 10.30
C GLY A 70 -19.57 7.52 8.84
N ALA A 71 -18.46 7.62 8.10
CA ALA A 71 -18.50 7.92 6.68
C ALA A 71 -19.15 6.77 5.89
N ASP A 72 -20.04 7.10 4.96
CA ASP A 72 -20.65 6.10 4.08
C ASP A 72 -19.62 5.61 3.03
N PRO A 73 -19.37 4.30 2.91
CA PRO A 73 -18.33 3.79 2.01
C PRO A 73 -18.63 4.05 0.54
N VAL A 74 -19.90 4.08 0.13
CA VAL A 74 -20.29 4.27 -1.27
C VAL A 74 -20.15 5.74 -1.66
N ALA A 75 -20.65 6.66 -0.84
CA ALA A 75 -20.52 8.10 -1.06
C ALA A 75 -19.05 8.54 -1.03
N THR A 76 -18.27 8.01 -0.09
CA THR A 76 -16.83 8.30 0.02
C THR A 76 -16.09 7.78 -1.22
N ALA A 77 -16.32 6.53 -1.63
CA ALA A 77 -15.69 5.97 -2.83
C ALA A 77 -16.04 6.76 -4.10
N ASN A 78 -17.29 7.17 -4.27
CA ASN A 78 -17.70 7.99 -5.42
C ASN A 78 -16.97 9.34 -5.44
N THR A 79 -16.87 10.00 -4.29
CA THR A 79 -16.15 11.29 -4.16
C THR A 79 -14.67 11.12 -4.50
N MET A 80 -14.03 10.09 -3.96
CA MET A 80 -12.61 9.85 -4.18
C MET A 80 -12.29 9.37 -5.60
N ALA A 81 -13.15 8.54 -6.20
CA ALA A 81 -13.01 8.18 -7.61
C ALA A 81 -13.18 9.40 -8.52
N GLN A 82 -14.13 10.29 -8.22
CA GLN A 82 -14.29 11.52 -8.98
C GLN A 82 -13.05 12.42 -8.87
N PHE A 83 -12.43 12.51 -7.69
CA PHE A 83 -11.16 13.22 -7.53
C PHE A 83 -10.06 12.67 -8.44
N VAL A 84 -9.93 11.33 -8.54
CA VAL A 84 -8.97 10.68 -9.46
C VAL A 84 -9.20 11.12 -10.90
N LEU A 85 -10.45 11.08 -11.36
CA LEU A 85 -10.83 11.47 -12.72
C LEU A 85 -10.57 12.96 -12.99
N ASP A 86 -11.03 13.84 -12.10
CA ASP A 86 -10.92 15.31 -12.27
C ASP A 86 -9.47 15.79 -12.21
N ASN A 87 -8.61 15.07 -11.48
CA ASN A 87 -7.20 15.38 -11.33
C ASN A 87 -6.28 14.58 -12.25
N GLN A 88 -6.87 13.89 -13.23
CA GLN A 88 -6.18 13.14 -14.27
C GLN A 88 -5.28 12.03 -13.73
N LEU A 89 -5.48 11.52 -12.53
CA LEU A 89 -4.58 10.55 -11.89
C LEU A 89 -4.72 9.14 -12.50
N ASP A 90 -3.70 8.30 -12.32
CA ASP A 90 -3.64 6.93 -12.84
C ASP A 90 -4.32 5.90 -11.92
N GLY A 91 -4.83 6.32 -10.76
CA GLY A 91 -5.40 5.40 -9.78
C GLY A 91 -5.44 5.95 -8.36
N ILE A 92 -5.69 5.03 -7.43
CA ILE A 92 -5.84 5.30 -6.00
C ILE A 92 -5.22 4.18 -5.16
N ASP A 93 -4.54 4.53 -4.08
CA ASP A 93 -4.12 3.64 -3.00
C ASP A 93 -5.06 3.82 -1.81
N VAL A 94 -5.47 2.74 -1.16
CA VAL A 94 -6.37 2.78 0.00
C VAL A 94 -5.53 2.54 1.25
N ASP A 95 -5.09 3.62 1.87
CA ASP A 95 -4.28 3.62 3.10
C ASP A 95 -5.19 3.73 4.33
N TYR A 96 -6.07 2.74 4.48
CA TYR A 96 -7.04 2.71 5.57
C TYR A 96 -6.31 2.36 6.88
N GLU A 97 -6.32 3.28 7.85
CA GLU A 97 -5.71 3.12 9.17
C GLU A 97 -6.71 3.38 10.33
N ASP A 98 -7.98 3.01 10.14
CA ASP A 98 -8.98 3.06 11.21
C ASP A 98 -8.82 1.85 12.15
N LEU A 99 -7.77 1.92 12.98
CA LEU A 99 -7.44 0.88 13.96
C LEU A 99 -8.60 0.64 14.94
N THR A 100 -9.38 1.67 15.26
CA THR A 100 -10.52 1.53 16.19
C THR A 100 -11.58 0.60 15.59
N ALA A 101 -11.97 0.83 14.34
CA ALA A 101 -12.95 -0.01 13.66
C ALA A 101 -12.43 -1.44 13.44
N MET A 102 -11.17 -1.60 13.02
CA MET A 102 -10.60 -2.94 12.81
C MET A 102 -10.42 -3.72 14.13
N ASN A 103 -10.02 -3.04 15.21
CA ASN A 103 -9.83 -3.66 16.52
C ASN A 103 -11.15 -3.96 17.25
N ALA A 104 -12.28 -3.39 16.82
CA ALA A 104 -13.60 -3.78 17.31
C ALA A 104 -13.93 -5.24 16.98
N ARG A 105 -13.35 -5.78 15.90
CA ARG A 105 -13.51 -7.19 15.47
C ARG A 105 -14.99 -7.60 15.39
N ASP A 106 -15.81 -6.73 14.83
CA ASP A 106 -17.25 -6.94 14.64
C ASP A 106 -17.65 -7.08 13.16
N GLY A 107 -16.68 -7.01 12.23
CA GLY A 107 -16.89 -7.13 10.78
C GLY A 107 -17.21 -5.81 10.09
N GLY A 108 -17.33 -4.70 10.85
CA GLY A 108 -17.72 -3.39 10.32
C GLY A 108 -16.67 -2.79 9.38
N ALA A 109 -15.39 -2.84 9.76
CA ALA A 109 -14.29 -2.35 8.95
C ALA A 109 -14.16 -3.12 7.63
N GLU A 110 -14.28 -4.45 7.69
CA GLU A 110 -14.20 -5.33 6.52
C GLU A 110 -15.37 -5.08 5.56
N ALA A 111 -16.60 -4.97 6.06
CA ALA A 111 -17.77 -4.66 5.26
C ALA A 111 -17.65 -3.27 4.59
N TRP A 112 -17.15 -2.29 5.34
CA TRP A 112 -16.89 -0.94 4.83
C TRP A 112 -15.86 -0.97 3.69
N LEU A 113 -14.70 -1.59 3.90
CA LEU A 113 -13.63 -1.71 2.90
C LEU A 113 -14.08 -2.45 1.64
N VAL A 114 -14.86 -3.54 1.77
CA VAL A 114 -15.39 -4.28 0.63
C VAL A 114 -16.34 -3.42 -0.19
N SER A 115 -17.25 -2.68 0.46
CA SER A 115 -18.19 -1.78 -0.23
C SER A 115 -17.46 -0.63 -0.93
N PHE A 116 -16.51 -0.01 -0.23
CA PHE A 116 -15.68 1.08 -0.74
C PHE A 116 -14.87 0.63 -1.97
N THR A 117 -14.19 -0.52 -1.88
CA THR A 117 -13.38 -1.10 -2.97
C THR A 117 -14.21 -1.42 -4.20
N ARG A 118 -15.38 -2.05 -4.02
CA ARG A 118 -16.29 -2.37 -5.13
C ARG A 118 -16.76 -1.11 -5.83
N THR A 119 -17.16 -0.11 -5.06
CA THR A 119 -17.64 1.18 -5.59
C THR A 119 -16.55 1.95 -6.33
N LEU A 120 -15.33 2.00 -5.78
CA LEU A 120 -14.18 2.58 -6.49
C LEU A 120 -13.99 1.92 -7.85
N ARG A 121 -14.09 0.59 -7.90
CA ARG A 121 -13.80 -0.17 -9.12
C ARG A 121 -14.88 -0.02 -10.21
N GLU A 122 -16.11 0.35 -9.84
CA GLU A 122 -17.15 0.74 -10.80
C GLU A 122 -16.79 2.03 -11.56
N LYS A 123 -16.10 2.97 -10.90
CA LYS A 123 -15.69 4.27 -11.47
C LYS A 123 -14.29 4.27 -12.04
N LEU A 124 -13.41 3.41 -11.52
CA LEU A 124 -12.01 3.29 -11.88
C LEU A 124 -11.72 1.87 -12.40
N PRO A 125 -12.16 1.48 -13.60
CA PRO A 125 -12.10 0.09 -14.06
C PRO A 125 -10.68 -0.51 -14.06
N LYS A 126 -10.59 -1.78 -13.68
CA LYS A 126 -9.33 -2.54 -13.65
C LYS A 126 -8.71 -2.60 -15.05
N GLY A 127 -7.39 -2.44 -15.13
CA GLY A 127 -6.65 -2.36 -16.39
C GLY A 127 -6.61 -0.95 -16.99
N HIS A 128 -7.41 -0.01 -16.48
CA HIS A 128 -7.33 1.41 -16.83
C HIS A 128 -6.81 2.26 -15.67
N TYR A 129 -7.19 1.91 -14.44
CA TYR A 129 -6.75 2.59 -13.23
C TYR A 129 -6.19 1.59 -12.23
N LEU A 130 -5.11 1.98 -11.55
CA LEU A 130 -4.56 1.24 -10.42
C LEU A 130 -5.46 1.41 -9.19
N LEU A 131 -5.74 0.32 -8.48
CA LEU A 131 -6.35 0.33 -7.15
C LEU A 131 -5.53 -0.59 -6.26
N THR A 132 -4.80 0.02 -5.34
CA THR A 132 -3.96 -0.66 -4.34
C THR A 132 -4.50 -0.39 -2.95
N HIS A 133 -4.06 -1.17 -1.98
CA HIS A 133 -4.34 -0.92 -0.56
C HIS A 133 -3.03 -0.94 0.21
N ALA A 134 -2.93 -0.23 1.33
CA ALA A 134 -1.75 -0.24 2.21
C ALA A 134 -2.07 -0.76 3.62
N PRO A 135 -2.54 -2.02 3.78
CA PRO A 135 -2.83 -2.56 5.11
C PRO A 135 -1.58 -2.70 5.96
N VAL A 136 -1.71 -2.54 7.28
CA VAL A 136 -0.69 -3.00 8.23
C VAL A 136 -0.63 -4.53 8.25
N ALA A 137 0.59 -5.09 8.31
CA ALA A 137 0.81 -6.55 8.28
C ALA A 137 -0.03 -7.35 9.32
N PRO A 138 -0.26 -6.86 10.56
CA PRO A 138 -1.06 -7.58 11.54
C PRO A 138 -2.51 -7.86 11.14
N TRP A 139 -3.09 -7.11 10.20
CA TRP A 139 -4.46 -7.36 9.73
C TRP A 139 -4.59 -8.61 8.86
N PHE A 140 -3.50 -9.31 8.61
CA PHE A 140 -3.50 -10.67 8.04
C PHE A 140 -3.30 -11.76 9.10
N SER A 141 -3.06 -11.39 10.36
CA SER A 141 -2.80 -12.34 11.44
C SER A 141 -4.06 -13.11 11.87
N PRO A 142 -3.95 -14.40 12.24
CA PRO A 142 -5.00 -15.15 12.94
C PRO A 142 -5.48 -14.53 14.26
N VAL A 143 -4.79 -13.51 14.79
CA VAL A 143 -5.30 -12.70 15.91
C VAL A 143 -6.67 -12.10 15.59
N PHE A 144 -6.98 -11.85 14.31
CA PHE A 144 -8.27 -11.35 13.82
C PHE A 144 -9.22 -12.46 13.34
N ASN A 145 -8.99 -13.75 13.64
CA ASN A 145 -9.76 -14.87 13.08
C ASN A 145 -11.29 -14.82 13.27
N THR A 146 -11.80 -14.03 14.21
CA THR A 146 -13.23 -13.82 14.42
C THR A 146 -13.90 -13.09 13.26
N THR A 147 -13.17 -12.19 12.59
CA THR A 147 -13.69 -11.40 11.46
C THR A 147 -12.83 -11.49 10.21
N GLY A 148 -11.58 -11.92 10.35
CA GLY A 148 -10.58 -12.12 9.31
C GLY A 148 -9.86 -10.85 8.85
N ALA A 149 -10.31 -9.65 9.24
CA ALA A 149 -9.67 -8.38 8.86
C ALA A 149 -9.35 -8.32 7.36
N TYR A 150 -8.09 -8.09 6.97
CA TYR A 150 -7.73 -7.99 5.57
C TYR A 150 -7.75 -9.32 4.80
N LEU A 151 -7.75 -10.48 5.48
CA LEU A 151 -8.04 -11.76 4.82
C LEU A 151 -9.49 -11.81 4.33
N THR A 152 -10.44 -11.31 5.12
CA THR A 152 -11.84 -11.21 4.72
C THR A 152 -12.04 -10.19 3.60
N VAL A 153 -11.36 -9.04 3.66
CA VAL A 153 -11.35 -8.07 2.55
C VAL A 153 -10.81 -8.72 1.28
N HIS A 154 -9.70 -9.46 1.37
CA HIS A 154 -9.11 -10.17 0.23
C HIS A 154 -10.07 -11.21 -0.36
N GLN A 155 -10.71 -12.02 0.48
CA GLN A 155 -11.69 -13.02 0.02
C GLN A 155 -12.88 -12.40 -0.73
N ASN A 156 -13.33 -11.22 -0.31
CA ASN A 156 -14.57 -10.61 -0.82
C ASN A 156 -14.37 -9.57 -1.94
N ALA A 157 -13.21 -8.93 -1.99
CA ALA A 157 -12.90 -7.87 -2.96
C ALA A 157 -11.45 -7.92 -3.48
N GLY A 158 -10.63 -8.88 -3.04
CA GLY A 158 -9.23 -8.96 -3.40
C GLY A 158 -8.97 -9.18 -4.88
N ASN A 159 -9.93 -9.67 -5.67
CA ASN A 159 -9.83 -9.73 -7.13
C ASN A 159 -9.87 -8.34 -7.80
N LEU A 160 -10.54 -7.36 -7.16
CA LEU A 160 -10.65 -5.98 -7.61
C LEU A 160 -9.43 -5.14 -7.23
N ILE A 161 -8.67 -5.58 -6.21
CA ILE A 161 -7.44 -4.95 -5.75
C ILE A 161 -6.26 -5.47 -6.58
N ASP A 162 -5.42 -4.57 -7.06
CA ASP A 162 -4.27 -4.93 -7.90
C ASP A 162 -3.16 -5.55 -7.04
N TRP A 163 -2.76 -4.91 -5.94
CA TRP A 163 -1.88 -5.45 -4.91
C TRP A 163 -2.02 -4.70 -3.57
N TYR A 164 -1.29 -5.15 -2.56
CA TYR A 164 -1.20 -4.60 -1.21
C TYR A 164 0.21 -4.07 -0.95
N ASN A 165 0.34 -2.77 -0.67
CA ASN A 165 1.53 -2.13 -0.11
C ASN A 165 1.59 -2.42 1.40
N VAL A 166 1.88 -3.67 1.76
CA VAL A 166 1.76 -4.13 3.15
C VAL A 166 2.76 -3.39 4.04
N GLN A 167 2.27 -2.68 5.05
CA GLN A 167 3.10 -1.92 5.97
C GLN A 167 3.74 -2.86 7.01
N PHE A 168 5.03 -3.17 6.84
CA PHE A 168 5.83 -3.98 7.76
C PHE A 168 6.61 -3.09 8.76
N TYR A 169 5.91 -2.13 9.36
CA TYR A 169 6.44 -1.16 10.33
C TYR A 169 5.34 -0.69 11.29
N ASN A 170 5.71 -0.03 12.39
CA ASN A 170 4.81 0.42 13.48
C ASN A 170 4.08 -0.68 14.26
N GLN A 171 4.63 -1.90 14.33
CA GLN A 171 3.93 -3.03 14.97
C GLN A 171 4.62 -3.56 16.24
N GLY A 172 5.66 -2.88 16.71
CA GLY A 172 6.50 -3.25 17.84
C GLY A 172 7.98 -3.23 17.46
N ASP A 173 8.86 -2.99 18.44
CA ASP A 173 10.28 -2.68 18.21
C ASP A 173 11.03 -3.78 17.43
N ASP A 174 10.71 -5.05 17.69
CA ASP A 174 11.36 -6.20 17.05
C ASP A 174 10.57 -6.78 15.86
N MET A 175 9.43 -6.18 15.49
CA MET A 175 8.59 -6.71 14.41
C MET A 175 9.16 -6.36 13.04
N TYR A 176 9.41 -7.40 12.24
CA TYR A 176 9.87 -7.31 10.85
C TYR A 176 11.23 -6.62 10.66
N THR A 177 12.08 -6.54 11.68
CA THR A 177 13.41 -5.88 11.61
C THR A 177 14.53 -6.82 11.14
N THR A 178 14.21 -8.09 10.89
CA THR A 178 15.12 -9.11 10.33
C THR A 178 14.48 -9.77 9.12
N CYS A 179 15.27 -10.40 8.24
CA CYS A 179 14.71 -11.13 7.09
C CYS A 179 13.79 -12.27 7.54
N ASP A 180 14.11 -12.99 8.61
CA ASP A 180 13.24 -14.07 9.11
C ASP A 180 11.90 -13.52 9.63
N GLY A 181 11.96 -12.46 10.45
CA GLY A 181 10.76 -11.79 10.97
C GLY A 181 9.89 -11.18 9.87
N LEU A 182 10.51 -10.65 8.81
CA LEU A 182 9.82 -10.04 7.68
C LEU A 182 9.23 -11.08 6.71
N LEU A 183 9.98 -12.13 6.40
CA LEU A 183 9.68 -13.03 5.29
C LEU A 183 8.97 -14.31 5.74
N THR A 184 9.44 -14.96 6.80
CA THR A 184 9.13 -16.37 7.08
C THR A 184 8.30 -16.56 8.33
N THR A 185 8.60 -15.86 9.42
CA THR A 185 7.90 -16.04 10.70
C THR A 185 7.90 -14.75 11.50
N ALA A 186 6.74 -14.07 11.55
CA ALA A 186 6.63 -12.83 12.30
C ALA A 186 6.73 -13.06 13.82
N GLY A 187 6.16 -14.18 14.29
CA GLY A 187 6.14 -14.52 15.72
C GLY A 187 5.51 -13.42 16.60
N GLY A 188 5.92 -13.38 17.87
CA GLY A 188 5.60 -12.28 18.78
C GLY A 188 4.10 -11.99 18.93
N PHE A 189 3.75 -10.71 18.82
CA PHE A 189 2.38 -10.22 18.99
C PHE A 189 1.47 -10.51 17.79
N TRP A 190 2.07 -10.70 16.61
CA TRP A 190 1.34 -10.81 15.34
C TRP A 190 1.77 -12.07 14.58
N PRO A 191 1.57 -13.28 15.15
CA PRO A 191 1.91 -14.51 14.43
C PRO A 191 1.17 -14.56 13.10
N GLY A 192 1.73 -15.21 12.07
CA GLY A 192 1.05 -15.36 10.78
C GLY A 192 1.04 -14.12 9.89
N SER A 193 1.81 -13.09 10.23
CA SER A 193 1.82 -11.81 9.51
C SER A 193 3.12 -11.54 8.73
N ALA A 194 4.07 -12.47 8.71
CA ALA A 194 5.22 -12.36 7.80
C ALA A 194 4.79 -12.64 6.35
N LEU A 195 5.56 -12.15 5.38
CA LEU A 195 5.23 -12.20 3.95
C LEU A 195 4.75 -13.58 3.47
N LEU A 196 5.50 -14.64 3.78
CA LEU A 196 5.17 -16.01 3.36
C LEU A 196 4.04 -16.62 4.21
N GLU A 197 3.87 -16.19 5.45
CA GLU A 197 2.72 -16.62 6.28
C GLU A 197 1.41 -16.02 5.74
N ILE A 198 1.41 -14.74 5.36
CA ILE A 198 0.28 -14.08 4.70
C ILE A 198 -0.05 -14.81 3.39
N ALA A 199 0.97 -15.22 2.65
CA ALA A 199 0.75 -15.99 1.42
C ALA A 199 0.13 -17.36 1.66
N GLN A 200 0.58 -18.08 2.70
CA GLN A 200 0.00 -19.34 3.13
C GLN A 200 -1.46 -19.19 3.61
N ALA A 201 -1.83 -18.01 4.13
CA ALA A 201 -3.21 -17.67 4.48
C ALA A 201 -4.12 -17.36 3.27
N GLY A 202 -3.58 -17.42 2.05
CA GLY A 202 -4.36 -17.39 0.81
C GLY A 202 -4.21 -16.13 -0.03
N VAL A 203 -3.35 -15.18 0.35
CA VAL A 203 -3.08 -13.99 -0.49
C VAL A 203 -1.94 -14.30 -1.47
N PRO A 204 -2.09 -14.12 -2.79
CA PRO A 204 -1.02 -14.43 -3.73
C PRO A 204 0.25 -13.60 -3.45
N LEU A 205 1.44 -14.24 -3.46
CA LEU A 205 2.73 -13.56 -3.30
C LEU A 205 2.91 -12.40 -4.28
N SER A 206 2.37 -12.52 -5.49
CA SER A 206 2.42 -11.47 -6.52
C SER A 206 1.65 -10.20 -6.16
N LYS A 207 0.84 -10.22 -5.09
CA LYS A 207 0.08 -9.07 -4.57
C LYS A 207 0.66 -8.48 -3.29
N LEU A 208 1.73 -9.03 -2.73
CA LEU A 208 2.25 -8.61 -1.42
C LEU A 208 3.51 -7.76 -1.61
N VAL A 209 3.35 -6.44 -1.76
CA VAL A 209 4.48 -5.51 -1.81
C VAL A 209 5.00 -5.26 -0.39
N ILE A 210 6.31 -5.27 -0.22
CA ILE A 210 6.96 -5.05 1.08
C ILE A 210 7.06 -3.54 1.34
N GLY A 211 6.29 -3.01 2.29
CA GLY A 211 6.35 -1.62 2.75
C GLY A 211 7.34 -1.43 3.92
N LYS A 212 8.27 -0.49 3.78
CA LYS A 212 9.26 -0.14 4.82
C LYS A 212 9.49 1.36 4.95
N TYR A 213 10.02 1.78 6.09
CA TYR A 213 10.51 3.15 6.24
C TYR A 213 11.77 3.41 5.43
N ALA A 214 11.81 4.59 4.83
CA ALA A 214 12.94 5.05 4.04
C ALA A 214 14.10 5.54 4.93
N ALA A 215 13.77 6.15 6.08
CA ALA A 215 14.73 6.67 7.04
C ALA A 215 14.38 6.28 8.49
N VAL A 216 15.41 6.32 9.33
CA VAL A 216 15.24 6.28 10.79
C VAL A 216 14.39 7.48 11.19
N GLY A 217 13.35 7.26 12.00
CA GLY A 217 12.42 8.30 12.44
C GLY A 217 11.25 8.56 11.50
N GLY A 218 11.13 7.84 10.37
CA GLY A 218 9.94 7.87 9.51
C GLY A 218 8.66 7.36 10.20
N GLY A 219 8.81 6.67 11.33
CA GLY A 219 7.74 6.34 12.27
C GLY A 219 8.29 5.72 13.55
N ALA A 220 7.45 4.95 14.25
CA ALA A 220 7.73 4.49 15.61
C ALA A 220 8.65 3.26 15.68
N SER A 221 8.45 2.26 14.81
CA SER A 221 9.22 1.00 14.82
C SER A 221 9.28 0.31 13.46
N GLY A 222 10.14 -0.70 13.31
CA GLY A 222 10.22 -1.52 12.10
C GLY A 222 11.10 -0.97 10.96
N PHE A 223 11.89 0.09 11.22
CA PHE A 223 12.94 0.53 10.29
C PHE A 223 13.93 -0.61 10.02
N MET A 224 14.41 -0.66 8.78
CA MET A 224 15.46 -1.58 8.37
C MET A 224 16.39 -0.83 7.42
N ASP A 225 17.70 -0.99 7.59
CA ASP A 225 18.68 -0.41 6.69
C ASP A 225 18.39 -0.87 5.24
N PRO A 226 18.45 0.01 4.23
CA PRO A 226 18.06 -0.34 2.87
C PRO A 226 18.96 -1.42 2.24
N TYR A 227 20.24 -1.54 2.62
CA TYR A 227 21.07 -2.65 2.13
C TYR A 227 20.64 -3.98 2.75
N ALA A 228 20.32 -3.99 4.05
CA ALA A 228 19.75 -5.16 4.71
C ALA A 228 18.39 -5.54 4.08
N LEU A 229 17.56 -4.55 3.71
CA LEU A 229 16.34 -4.79 2.95
C LEU A 229 16.60 -5.40 1.57
N GLY A 230 17.63 -4.93 0.86
CA GLY A 230 18.10 -5.54 -0.39
C GLY A 230 18.47 -7.02 -0.25
N GLU A 231 19.12 -7.41 0.84
CA GLU A 231 19.43 -8.80 1.15
C GLU A 231 18.16 -9.63 1.40
N CYS A 232 17.22 -9.12 2.20
CA CYS A 232 15.94 -9.80 2.43
C CYS A 232 15.13 -9.93 1.13
N VAL A 233 15.13 -8.90 0.29
CA VAL A 233 14.46 -8.91 -1.01
C VAL A 233 15.06 -9.97 -1.93
N ALA A 234 16.38 -10.12 -1.97
CA ALA A 234 17.03 -11.19 -2.71
C ALA A 234 16.62 -12.59 -2.19
N GLN A 235 16.57 -12.79 -0.87
CA GLN A 235 16.08 -14.05 -0.28
C GLN A 235 14.62 -14.31 -0.63
N ALA A 236 13.76 -13.30 -0.56
CA ALA A 236 12.35 -13.42 -0.92
C ALA A 236 12.17 -13.87 -2.38
N ARG A 237 13.02 -13.39 -3.30
CA ARG A 237 13.03 -13.84 -4.71
C ARG A 237 13.34 -15.32 -4.84
N GLU A 238 14.33 -15.82 -4.11
CA GLU A 238 14.68 -17.24 -4.09
C GLU A 238 13.53 -18.10 -3.54
N LEU A 239 12.71 -17.51 -2.65
CA LEU A 239 11.50 -18.12 -2.09
C LEU A 239 10.25 -17.93 -2.98
N GLY A 240 10.41 -17.44 -4.22
CA GLY A 240 9.33 -17.33 -5.21
C GLY A 240 8.48 -16.07 -5.12
N TRP A 241 8.83 -15.12 -4.25
CA TRP A 241 8.20 -13.81 -4.22
C TRP A 241 8.77 -12.88 -5.30
N GLY A 242 8.03 -11.84 -5.67
CA GLY A 242 8.54 -10.82 -6.58
C GLY A 242 7.66 -9.61 -6.77
N ALA A 243 6.79 -9.24 -5.83
CA ALA A 243 5.79 -8.18 -6.06
C ALA A 243 6.36 -6.76 -6.14
N GLY A 244 7.34 -6.41 -5.30
CA GLY A 244 7.93 -5.06 -5.26
C GLY A 244 8.11 -4.52 -3.84
N ILE A 245 8.66 -3.31 -3.74
CA ILE A 245 8.91 -2.63 -2.46
C ILE A 245 8.17 -1.29 -2.49
N MET A 246 7.57 -0.93 -1.35
CA MET A 246 7.00 0.39 -1.07
C MET A 246 7.84 1.05 0.03
N ALA A 247 7.99 2.37 -0.05
CA ALA A 247 8.76 3.15 0.91
C ALA A 247 7.91 4.28 1.49
N TRP A 248 7.90 4.41 2.82
CA TRP A 248 7.46 5.61 3.53
C TRP A 248 8.69 6.38 4.05
N GLU A 249 9.04 7.54 3.53
CA GLU A 249 8.44 8.22 2.39
C GLU A 249 9.49 8.99 1.60
N TYR A 250 9.07 9.59 0.50
CA TYR A 250 9.88 10.58 -0.21
C TYR A 250 9.90 11.90 0.59
N PRO A 251 11.04 12.63 0.72
CA PRO A 251 12.26 12.50 -0.07
C PRO A 251 13.31 11.51 0.43
N ASP A 252 13.13 10.89 1.60
CA ASP A 252 14.12 9.97 2.15
C ASP A 252 14.28 8.70 1.29
N ALA A 253 13.20 8.27 0.63
CA ALA A 253 13.20 7.20 -0.37
C ALA A 253 13.79 7.66 -1.72
N ASP A 254 15.01 8.17 -1.72
CA ASP A 254 15.67 8.68 -2.92
C ASP A 254 16.21 7.57 -3.84
N SER A 255 16.89 7.96 -4.92
CA SER A 255 17.45 7.01 -5.87
C SER A 255 18.49 6.05 -5.26
N GLU A 256 19.25 6.48 -4.25
CA GLU A 256 20.23 5.63 -3.58
C GLU A 256 19.53 4.64 -2.66
N TRP A 257 18.51 5.09 -1.93
CA TRP A 257 17.65 4.21 -1.13
C TRP A 257 17.03 3.11 -1.99
N ILE A 258 16.44 3.47 -3.14
CA ILE A 258 15.81 2.50 -4.06
C ILE A 258 16.82 1.47 -4.57
N LYS A 259 18.02 1.94 -4.97
CA LYS A 259 19.08 1.04 -5.46
C LYS A 259 19.51 0.04 -4.39
N ALA A 260 19.64 0.50 -3.15
CA ALA A 260 20.00 -0.36 -2.01
C ALA A 260 18.87 -1.33 -1.67
N ALA A 261 17.64 -0.84 -1.45
CA ALA A 261 16.48 -1.63 -1.05
C ALA A 261 16.09 -2.71 -2.07
N ARG A 262 16.19 -2.41 -3.36
CA ARG A 262 15.88 -3.38 -4.43
C ARG A 262 16.99 -4.42 -4.63
N GLY A 263 18.21 -4.10 -4.19
CA GLY A 263 19.42 -4.89 -4.43
C GLY A 263 19.60 -5.30 -5.90
N SER A 264 19.96 -6.57 -6.10
CA SER A 264 20.08 -7.20 -7.43
C SER A 264 18.79 -7.87 -7.90
N ALA A 265 17.74 -7.90 -7.07
CA ALA A 265 16.50 -8.63 -7.38
C ALA A 265 15.77 -8.04 -8.58
N PHE A 266 15.87 -6.73 -8.74
CA PHE A 266 15.07 -5.89 -9.61
C PHE A 266 16.01 -5.07 -10.52
N PRO A 267 16.16 -5.38 -11.82
CA PRO A 267 16.96 -4.59 -12.74
C PRO A 267 16.39 -3.17 -12.94
N LEU A 268 17.25 -2.19 -13.29
CA LEU A 268 16.83 -0.82 -13.64
C LEU A 268 16.18 -0.82 -15.03
#